data_AF-A0A7V7E9Y2-F1
#
_entry.id   AF-A0A7V7E9Y2-F1
#
_cell.length_a   1.000
_cell.length_b   1.000
_cell.length_c   1.000
_cell.angle_alpha   90.00
_cell.angle_beta   90.00
_cell.angle_gamma   90.00
#
_symmetry.space_group_name_H-M   'P 1'
#
loop_
_entity.id
_entity.type
_entity.pdbx_description
1 polymer ?
#
loop_
_entity_poly.entity_id
_entity_poly.type
_entity_poly.pdbx_seq_one_letter_code
_entity_poly.pdbx_strand_id
1 'polypeptide(L)'
;GLAESGQVILVDGRTGEQFDRKVTVGYIYMLKLHHLVDDKIHARSIGPYSLVTQQPLGGKAQFGGQRFGEMEVWALEAYGAAYTLQEMLTVKSDDVSGRTKVYEAIVRGDDTFEAGIPESFNVLVKELRSLGLNVELNLRSI
;
A
#
# COMPACT_ATOMS: atom_id res chain seq x y z
N GLY A 1 30.24 33.02 34.34
CA GLY A 1 30.61 31.62 34.61
C GLY A 1 30.66 30.74 33.37
N LEU A 2 30.22 31.20 32.19
CA LEU A 2 30.27 30.46 30.93
C LEU A 2 30.90 31.34 29.85
N ALA A 3 31.45 30.72 28.81
CA ALA A 3 32.03 31.43 27.66
C ALA A 3 30.94 32.16 26.86
N GLU A 4 31.21 33.39 26.44
CA GLU A 4 30.25 34.25 25.71
C GLU A 4 29.74 33.61 24.42
N SER A 5 30.56 32.75 23.79
CA SER A 5 30.19 32.00 22.58
C SER A 5 29.07 30.96 22.76
N GLY A 6 28.74 30.55 24.00
CA GLY A 6 27.82 29.43 24.27
C GLY A 6 28.36 28.06 23.85
N GLN A 7 29.65 27.94 23.55
CA GLN A 7 30.30 26.71 23.09
C GLN A 7 31.13 26.04 24.19
N VAL A 8 31.07 24.71 24.25
CA VAL A 8 31.83 23.87 25.20
C VAL A 8 32.49 22.69 24.49
N ILE A 9 33.52 22.10 25.10
CA ILE A 9 34.11 20.85 24.61
C ILE A 9 33.19 19.71 25.05
N LEU A 10 32.74 18.89 24.11
CA LEU A 10 32.00 17.67 24.40
C LEU A 10 32.96 16.47 24.32
N VAL A 11 32.58 15.37 24.96
CA VAL A 11 33.28 14.09 24.93
C VAL A 11 32.35 13.06 24.29
N ASP A 12 32.86 12.24 23.37
CA ASP A 12 32.11 11.15 22.78
C ASP A 12 31.80 10.08 23.83
N GLY A 13 30.51 9.85 24.08
CA GLY A 13 30.02 8.87 25.06
C GLY A 13 30.30 7.41 24.70
N ARG A 14 30.75 7.11 23.48
CA ARG A 14 31.13 5.74 23.06
C ARG A 14 32.61 5.45 23.24
N THR A 15 33.49 6.40 22.97
CA THR A 15 34.95 6.21 22.92
C THR A 15 35.70 6.88 24.07
N GLY A 16 35.14 7.94 24.65
CA GLY A 16 35.79 8.76 25.68
C GLY A 16 36.73 9.84 25.14
N GLU A 17 36.84 9.99 23.82
CA GLU A 17 37.67 11.04 23.20
C GLU A 17 36.91 12.38 23.10
N GLN A 18 37.66 13.49 23.09
CA GLN A 18 37.07 14.83 22.93
C GLN A 18 36.74 15.09 21.45
N PHE A 19 35.64 15.80 21.18
CA PHE A 19 35.35 16.26 19.82
C PHE A 19 36.37 17.32 19.37
N ASP A 20 36.80 17.27 18.12
CA ASP A 20 37.81 18.18 17.53
C ASP A 20 37.43 19.67 17.62
N ARG A 21 36.12 19.97 17.65
CA ARG A 21 35.58 21.34 17.70
C ARG A 21 34.62 21.50 18.86
N LYS A 22 34.63 22.69 19.45
CA LYS A 22 33.66 23.07 20.48
C LYS A 22 32.24 23.08 19.90
N VAL A 23 31.27 22.61 20.68
CA VAL A 23 29.87 22.47 20.28
C VAL A 23 29.03 23.47 21.07
N THR A 24 28.08 24.13 20.39
CA THR A 24 27.10 25.00 21.04
C THR A 24 26.10 24.15 21.82
N VAL A 25 25.99 24.40 23.12
CA VAL A 25 25.06 23.69 24.00
C VAL A 25 24.22 24.71 24.74
N GLY A 26 22.93 24.44 24.88
CA GLY A 26 22.01 25.32 25.57
C GLY A 26 20.73 24.61 25.98
N TYR A 27 19.89 25.32 26.69
CA TYR A 27 18.58 24.85 27.09
C TYR A 27 17.57 25.23 26.01
N ILE A 28 17.08 24.22 25.27
CA ILE A 28 16.06 24.39 24.26
C ILE A 28 14.75 23.82 24.80
N TYR A 29 13.66 24.58 24.65
CA TYR A 29 12.31 24.09 24.91
C TYR A 29 11.79 23.37 23.66
N MET A 30 11.71 22.04 23.72
CA MET A 30 11.22 21.21 22.61
C MET A 30 9.76 20.83 22.83
N LEU A 31 8.97 20.90 21.76
CA LEU A 31 7.57 20.48 21.76
C LEU A 31 7.41 19.08 21.15
N LYS A 32 6.59 18.24 21.79
CA LYS A 32 6.13 16.98 21.22
C LYS A 32 4.79 17.21 20.53
N LEU A 33 4.75 17.03 19.20
CA LEU A 33 3.52 17.16 18.42
C LEU A 33 2.66 15.90 18.52
N HIS A 34 1.36 16.05 18.25
CA HIS A 34 0.37 14.97 18.37
C HIS A 34 0.54 13.84 17.33
N HIS A 35 1.35 14.01 16.29
CA HIS A 35 1.49 13.03 15.21
C HIS A 35 2.36 11.83 15.61
N LEU A 36 1.80 10.94 16.43
CA LEU A 36 2.45 9.71 16.87
C LEU A 36 2.41 8.65 15.77
N VAL A 37 3.43 7.78 15.77
CA VAL A 37 3.53 6.66 14.81
C VAL A 37 2.47 5.59 15.07
N ASP A 38 2.09 5.40 16.34
CA ASP A 38 1.09 4.41 16.78
C ASP A 38 -0.25 4.63 16.06
N ASP A 39 -0.62 5.88 15.80
CA ASP A 39 -1.84 6.25 15.09
C ASP A 39 -1.74 6.04 13.56
N LYS A 40 -0.53 5.89 13.02
CA LYS A 40 -0.27 5.81 11.57
C LYS A 40 -0.08 4.40 11.06
N ILE A 41 0.39 3.47 11.89
CA ILE A 41 0.60 2.08 11.47
C ILE A 41 -0.75 1.44 11.15
N HIS A 42 -0.86 0.81 9.98
CA HIS A 42 -2.04 0.10 9.51
C HIS A 42 -1.61 -1.07 8.63
N ALA A 43 -2.21 -2.24 8.86
CA ALA A 43 -1.98 -3.44 8.07
C ALA A 43 -3.31 -4.16 7.84
N ARG A 44 -3.44 -4.78 6.67
CA ARG A 44 -4.65 -5.50 6.27
C ARG A 44 -4.26 -6.77 5.52
N SER A 45 -4.84 -7.89 5.93
CA SER A 45 -4.84 -9.14 5.17
C SER A 45 -6.15 -9.29 4.37
N ILE A 46 -7.27 -9.44 5.07
CA ILE A 46 -8.63 -9.54 4.51
C ILE A 46 -9.55 -8.58 5.29
N GLY A 47 -10.59 -8.06 4.66
CA GLY A 47 -11.53 -7.14 5.31
C GLY A 47 -12.80 -6.93 4.47
N PRO A 48 -13.59 -5.90 4.78
CA PRO A 48 -14.82 -5.61 4.04
C PRO A 48 -14.53 -5.11 2.62
N TYR A 49 -15.52 -5.29 1.75
CA TYR A 49 -15.48 -4.92 0.33
C TYR A 49 -16.71 -4.08 -0.04
N SER A 50 -16.56 -3.27 -1.08
CA SER A 50 -17.63 -2.49 -1.69
C SER A 50 -18.72 -3.39 -2.27
N LEU A 51 -19.99 -3.01 -2.08
CA LEU A 51 -21.14 -3.76 -2.62
C LEU A 51 -21.16 -3.79 -4.15
N VAL A 52 -20.77 -2.68 -4.78
CA VAL A 52 -20.89 -2.52 -6.24
C VAL A 52 -19.65 -3.05 -6.95
N THR A 53 -18.48 -2.53 -6.59
CA THR A 53 -17.22 -2.81 -7.31
C THR A 53 -16.47 -4.01 -6.76
N GLN A 54 -16.89 -4.58 -5.62
CA GLN A 54 -16.20 -5.67 -4.93
C GLN A 54 -14.74 -5.39 -4.54
N GLN A 55 -14.30 -4.12 -4.64
CA GLN A 55 -12.96 -3.69 -4.21
C GLN A 55 -12.89 -3.49 -2.69
N PRO A 56 -11.71 -3.61 -2.07
CA PRO A 56 -11.47 -3.25 -0.68
C PRO A 56 -11.99 -1.85 -0.33
N LEU A 57 -12.64 -1.71 0.82
CA LEU A 57 -12.99 -0.37 1.32
C LEU A 57 -11.73 0.44 1.67
N GLY A 58 -11.86 1.77 1.67
CA GLY A 58 -10.76 2.68 2.00
C GLY A 58 -10.75 3.07 3.48
N GLY A 59 -9.55 3.39 4.00
CA GLY A 59 -9.38 4.03 5.31
C GLY A 59 -9.11 3.08 6.48
N LYS A 60 -8.25 3.52 7.41
CA LYS A 60 -7.82 2.76 8.58
C LYS A 60 -9.00 2.30 9.47
N ALA A 61 -10.00 3.16 9.65
CA ALA A 61 -11.16 2.88 10.50
C ALA A 61 -12.06 1.74 10.00
N GLN A 62 -12.01 1.43 8.70
CA GLN A 62 -12.83 0.37 8.08
C GLN A 62 -12.01 -0.88 7.76
N PHE A 63 -10.82 -1.02 8.36
CA PHE A 63 -9.85 -2.04 7.95
C PHE A 63 -9.62 -2.03 6.43
N GLY A 64 -9.50 -0.82 5.88
CA GLY A 64 -9.45 -0.59 4.45
C GLY A 64 -8.11 -0.94 3.82
N GLY A 65 -8.14 -1.25 2.52
CA GLY A 65 -6.96 -1.50 1.71
C GLY A 65 -6.23 -0.22 1.34
N GLN A 66 -4.96 -0.37 0.96
CA GLN A 66 -4.19 0.72 0.37
C GLN A 66 -4.60 0.87 -1.10
N ARG A 67 -4.69 2.12 -1.57
CA ARG A 67 -4.88 2.39 -3.00
C ARG A 67 -3.59 2.05 -3.74
N PHE A 68 -3.70 1.13 -4.70
CA PHE A 68 -2.71 0.92 -5.74
C PHE A 68 -3.16 1.73 -6.96
N GLY A 69 -2.48 2.84 -7.22
CA GLY A 69 -2.86 3.81 -8.23
C GLY A 69 -2.21 3.56 -9.59
N GLU A 70 -2.56 4.41 -10.53
CA GLU A 70 -2.05 4.38 -11.91
C GLU A 70 -0.52 4.55 -11.97
N MET A 71 0.05 5.40 -11.11
CA MET A 71 1.50 5.58 -11.03
C MET A 71 2.23 4.32 -10.55
N GLU A 72 1.64 3.58 -9.62
CA GLU A 72 2.21 2.32 -9.16
C GLU A 72 2.04 1.19 -10.20
N VAL A 73 0.95 1.22 -10.98
CA VAL A 73 0.77 0.34 -12.14
C VAL A 73 1.89 0.58 -13.16
N TRP A 74 2.15 1.83 -13.54
CA TRP A 74 3.25 2.18 -14.46
C TRP A 74 4.61 1.71 -13.95
N ALA A 75 4.84 1.80 -12.64
CA ALA A 75 6.07 1.29 -12.04
C ALA A 75 6.21 -0.22 -12.30
N LEU A 76 5.18 -1.03 -12.04
CA LEU A 76 5.23 -2.48 -12.28
C LEU A 76 5.36 -2.84 -13.76
N GLU A 77 4.69 -2.09 -14.63
CA GLU A 77 4.80 -2.25 -16.08
C GLU A 77 6.23 -1.98 -16.58
N ALA A 78 6.86 -0.91 -16.09
CA ALA A 78 8.24 -0.58 -16.43
C ALA A 78 9.25 -1.64 -15.98
N TYR A 79 8.99 -2.30 -14.85
CA TYR A 79 9.79 -3.45 -14.39
C TYR A 79 9.51 -4.75 -15.15
N GLY A 80 8.45 -4.81 -15.98
CA GLY A 80 8.02 -6.04 -16.63
C GLY A 80 7.40 -7.06 -15.66
N ALA A 81 6.89 -6.62 -14.52
CA ALA A 81 6.33 -7.48 -13.47
C ALA A 81 4.89 -7.90 -13.75
N ALA A 82 4.67 -8.58 -14.88
CA ALA A 82 3.33 -8.92 -15.40
C ALA A 82 2.47 -9.75 -14.42
N TYR A 83 3.06 -10.79 -13.80
CA TYR A 83 2.33 -11.64 -12.84
C TYR A 83 1.95 -10.89 -11.57
N THR A 84 2.85 -10.07 -11.03
CA THR A 84 2.57 -9.23 -9.86
C THR A 84 1.48 -8.21 -10.16
N LEU A 85 1.53 -7.58 -11.33
CA LEU A 85 0.49 -6.64 -11.76
C LEU A 85 -0.87 -7.33 -11.91
N GLN A 86 -0.91 -8.51 -12.56
CA GLN A 86 -2.13 -9.29 -12.70
C GLN A 86 -2.72 -9.66 -11.33
N GLU A 87 -1.89 -10.12 -10.40
CA GLU A 87 -2.31 -10.46 -9.04
C GLU A 87 -2.92 -9.25 -8.30
N MET A 88 -2.27 -8.08 -8.41
CA MET A 88 -2.73 -6.83 -7.79
C MET A 88 -4.06 -6.36 -8.36
N LEU A 89 -4.29 -6.52 -9.66
CA LEU A 89 -5.51 -6.08 -10.35
C LEU A 89 -6.68 -7.07 -10.24
N THR A 90 -6.44 -8.34 -9.90
CA THR A 90 -7.46 -9.39 -9.89
C THR A 90 -7.71 -9.91 -8.47
N VAL A 91 -7.01 -10.98 -8.07
CA VAL A 91 -7.27 -11.73 -6.84
C VAL A 91 -7.06 -10.94 -5.55
N LYS A 92 -6.19 -9.90 -5.57
CA LYS A 92 -5.99 -9.00 -4.41
C LYS A 92 -6.99 -7.84 -4.36
N SER A 93 -7.78 -7.65 -5.41
CA SER A 93 -8.72 -6.52 -5.56
C SER A 93 -10.17 -7.01 -5.57
N ASP A 94 -10.70 -7.38 -6.74
CA ASP A 94 -12.13 -7.53 -7.01
C ASP A 94 -12.53 -8.83 -7.75
N ASP A 95 -11.60 -9.77 -7.94
CA ASP A 95 -11.97 -11.13 -8.36
C ASP A 95 -12.53 -11.92 -7.16
N VAL A 96 -13.86 -11.91 -7.04
CA VAL A 96 -14.60 -12.55 -5.95
C VAL A 96 -14.34 -14.07 -5.89
N SER A 97 -14.19 -14.70 -7.05
CA SER A 97 -13.98 -16.15 -7.13
C SER A 97 -12.52 -16.51 -6.87
N GLY A 98 -11.59 -15.77 -7.49
CA GLY A 98 -10.15 -15.97 -7.36
C GLY A 98 -9.64 -15.72 -5.95
N ARG A 99 -10.12 -14.66 -5.26
CA ARG A 99 -9.68 -14.36 -3.90
C ARG A 99 -9.96 -15.48 -2.89
N THR A 100 -11.12 -16.13 -3.02
CA THR A 100 -11.51 -17.24 -2.12
C THR A 100 -10.65 -18.47 -2.38
N LYS A 101 -10.46 -18.82 -3.66
CA LYS A 101 -9.59 -19.93 -4.08
C LYS A 101 -8.15 -19.72 -3.63
N VAL A 102 -7.60 -18.52 -3.83
CA VAL A 102 -6.23 -18.17 -3.43
C VAL A 102 -6.07 -18.25 -1.92
N TYR A 103 -7.05 -17.78 -1.14
CA TYR A 103 -7.01 -17.93 0.31
C TYR A 103 -6.98 -19.41 0.74
N GLU A 104 -7.85 -20.24 0.17
CA GLU A 104 -7.86 -21.69 0.46
C GLU A 104 -6.57 -22.38 0.04
N ALA A 105 -6.01 -22.02 -1.12
CA ALA A 105 -4.75 -22.56 -1.63
C ALA A 105 -3.57 -22.22 -0.69
N ILE A 106 -3.48 -20.95 -0.25
CA ILE A 106 -2.45 -20.50 0.71
C ILE A 106 -2.57 -21.28 2.04
N VAL A 107 -3.79 -21.52 2.52
CA VAL A 107 -4.02 -22.28 3.76
C VAL A 107 -3.63 -23.77 3.59
N ARG A 108 -3.81 -24.34 2.40
CA ARG A 108 -3.45 -25.74 2.09
C ARG A 108 -1.97 -25.91 1.72
N GLY A 109 -1.27 -24.83 1.38
CA GLY A 109 0.09 -24.87 0.86
C GLY A 109 0.18 -25.26 -0.62
N ASP A 110 -0.91 -25.05 -1.38
CA ASP A 110 -0.96 -25.28 -2.82
C ASP A 110 -0.69 -23.97 -3.57
N ASP A 111 0.09 -24.05 -4.67
CA ASP A 111 0.46 -22.88 -5.48
C ASP A 111 -0.48 -22.62 -6.68
N THR A 112 -1.73 -23.11 -6.61
CA THR A 112 -2.69 -22.94 -7.71
C THR A 112 -3.15 -21.49 -7.80
N PHE A 113 -2.82 -20.83 -8.92
CA PHE A 113 -3.19 -19.45 -9.22
C PHE A 113 -3.99 -19.37 -10.52
N GLU A 114 -5.25 -18.96 -10.41
CA GLU A 114 -6.10 -18.64 -11.56
C GLU A 114 -6.68 -17.23 -11.37
N ALA A 115 -6.30 -16.32 -12.26
CA ALA A 115 -6.86 -14.98 -12.31
C ALA A 115 -8.08 -14.95 -13.24
N GLY A 116 -9.24 -14.56 -12.70
CA GLY A 116 -10.48 -14.38 -13.46
C GLY A 116 -10.64 -12.98 -14.05
N ILE A 117 -11.86 -12.69 -14.49
CA ILE A 117 -12.26 -11.36 -14.95
C ILE A 117 -12.61 -10.50 -13.71
N PRO A 118 -12.01 -9.31 -13.55
CA PRO A 118 -12.35 -8.35 -12.49
C PRO A 118 -13.84 -7.98 -12.48
N GLU A 119 -14.45 -7.88 -11.29
CA GLU A 119 -15.85 -7.46 -11.20
C GLU A 119 -16.03 -6.00 -11.65
N SER A 120 -15.03 -5.14 -11.48
CA SER A 120 -15.05 -3.78 -12.04
C SER A 120 -15.24 -3.75 -13.57
N PHE A 121 -14.68 -4.72 -14.29
CA PHE A 121 -14.89 -4.84 -15.74
C PHE A 121 -16.33 -5.27 -16.05
N ASN A 122 -16.90 -6.20 -15.28
CA ASN A 122 -18.29 -6.61 -15.43
C ASN A 122 -19.25 -5.44 -15.16
N VAL A 123 -18.98 -4.64 -14.14
CA VAL A 123 -19.72 -3.41 -13.85
C VAL A 123 -19.63 -2.44 -15.03
N LEU A 124 -18.44 -2.20 -15.57
CA LEU A 124 -18.24 -1.34 -16.75
C LEU A 124 -19.09 -1.81 -17.95
N VAL A 125 -19.10 -3.10 -18.27
CA VAL A 125 -19.90 -3.64 -19.39
C VAL A 125 -21.40 -3.42 -19.16
N LYS A 126 -21.88 -3.60 -17.92
CA LYS A 126 -23.29 -3.36 -17.57
C LYS A 126 -23.65 -1.86 -17.69
N GLU A 127 -22.77 -0.97 -17.26
CA GLU A 127 -22.94 0.48 -17.40
C GLU A 127 -22.95 0.92 -18.88
N LEU A 128 -22.11 0.34 -19.74
CA LEU A 128 -22.16 0.65 -21.17
C LEU A 128 -23.46 0.15 -21.83
N ARG A 129 -23.97 -1.02 -21.41
CA ARG A 129 -25.24 -1.56 -21.88
C ARG A 129 -26.44 -0.73 -21.42
N SER A 130 -26.39 -0.14 -20.23
CA SER A 130 -27.46 0.74 -19.73
C SER A 130 -27.62 2.01 -20.59
N LEU A 131 -26.53 2.45 -21.23
CA LEU A 131 -26.52 3.54 -22.20
C LEU A 131 -27.01 3.13 -23.60
N GLY A 132 -27.35 1.87 -23.83
CA GLY A 132 -27.77 1.33 -25.12
C GLY A 132 -26.63 0.91 -26.05
N LEU A 133 -25.39 0.80 -25.54
CA LEU A 133 -24.25 0.28 -26.29
C LEU A 133 -24.16 -1.24 -26.13
N ASN A 134 -24.10 -1.98 -27.23
CA ASN A 134 -23.82 -3.42 -27.16
C ASN A 134 -22.32 -3.69 -27.15
N VAL A 135 -21.84 -4.28 -26.05
CA VAL A 135 -20.44 -4.70 -25.88
C VAL A 135 -20.41 -6.20 -25.60
N GLU A 136 -19.69 -6.93 -26.45
CA GLU A 136 -19.53 -8.39 -26.38
C GLU A 136 -18.04 -8.75 -26.49
N LEU A 137 -17.60 -9.69 -25.66
CA LEU A 137 -16.26 -10.26 -25.73
C LEU A 137 -16.31 -11.48 -26.65
N ASN A 138 -15.72 -11.34 -27.84
CA ASN A 138 -15.62 -12.45 -28.80
C ASN A 138 -14.20 -13.02 -28.78
N LEU A 139 -14.10 -14.33 -28.56
CA LEU A 139 -12.86 -15.04 -28.83
C LEU A 139 -12.66 -15.09 -30.33
N ARG A 140 -11.54 -14.55 -30.80
CA ARG A 140 -11.19 -14.61 -32.22
C ARG A 140 -10.86 -16.06 -32.53
N SER A 141 -11.68 -16.71 -33.35
CA SER A 141 -11.32 -17.99 -33.97
C SER A 141 -10.11 -17.75 -34.88
N ILE A 142 -8.97 -18.29 -34.46
CA ILE A 142 -7.75 -18.41 -35.29
C ILE A 142 -7.84 -19.71 -36.07
#